data_AF-A0A162PJD5-F1
#
_entry.id   AF-A0A162PJD5-F1
#
_cell.length_a   1.000
_cell.length_b   1.000
_cell.length_c   1.000
_cell.angle_alpha   90.00
_cell.angle_beta   90.00
_cell.angle_gamma   90.00
#
_symmetry.space_group_name_H-M   'P 1'
#
loop_
_entity.id
_entity.type
_entity.pdbx_description
1 polymer ?
#
loop_
_entity_poly.entity_id
_entity_poly.type
_entity_poly.pdbx_seq_one_letter_code
_entity_poly.pdbx_strand_id
1 'polypeptide(L)'
;MEDAKTLVRQAVRAIYSPEQVVIIDVLSRHEILSMTQLRSLSIADDHRSLRKSCAELERDRILCTRQLSEDELYLFIDYYQAVHVIQYMICEIRRQIHEANVRDSAAEIVRHYICPICTTKSALIDVIDNVDCDGNFLCKQCRSILIEEPVKPDPLPRFNDQFTPFLLALQRLNSSNIPRVTFEDLYAREYPDGDSASKRQCF
;
A
#
# COMPACT_ATOMS: atom_id res chain seq x y z
N MET A 1 9.48 4.84 20.32
CA MET A 1 8.54 3.77 19.95
C MET A 1 7.24 4.34 19.39
N GLU A 2 6.66 5.37 20.02
CA GLU A 2 5.42 6.02 19.57
C GLU A 2 5.45 6.57 18.13
N ASP A 3 6.59 7.09 17.68
CA ASP A 3 6.75 7.54 16.29
C ASP A 3 6.60 6.38 15.29
N ALA A 4 7.12 5.18 15.63
CA ALA A 4 7.04 4.01 14.77
C ALA A 4 5.61 3.47 14.73
N LYS A 5 4.94 3.41 15.88
CA LYS A 5 3.50 3.08 15.96
C LYS A 5 2.66 4.04 15.12
N THR A 6 2.95 5.33 15.22
CA THR A 6 2.22 6.36 14.47
C THR A 6 2.44 6.21 12.97
N LEU A 7 3.69 5.99 12.53
CA LEU A 7 3.99 5.77 11.12
C LEU A 7 3.27 4.54 10.58
N VAL A 8 3.39 3.39 11.26
CA VAL A 8 2.74 2.14 10.82
C VAL A 8 1.23 2.34 10.70
N ARG A 9 0.57 2.96 11.69
CA ARG A 9 -0.87 3.25 11.63
C ARG A 9 -1.24 4.18 10.48
N GLN A 10 -0.46 5.22 10.21
CA GLN A 10 -0.70 6.12 9.09
C GLN A 10 -0.53 5.39 7.75
N ALA A 11 0.50 4.56 7.62
CA ALA A 11 0.81 3.86 6.38
C ALA A 11 -0.24 2.80 6.08
N VAL A 12 -0.63 2.03 7.11
CA VAL A 12 -1.68 1.02 6.98
C VAL A 12 -3.01 1.67 6.58
N ARG A 13 -3.38 2.82 7.15
CA ARG A 13 -4.59 3.57 6.75
C ARG A 13 -4.57 4.09 5.31
N ALA A 14 -3.39 4.36 4.77
CA ALA A 14 -3.27 4.87 3.40
C ALA A 14 -3.32 3.76 2.34
N ILE A 15 -2.89 2.54 2.69
CA ILE A 15 -2.64 1.46 1.72
C ILE A 15 -3.64 0.31 1.85
N TYR A 16 -4.10 -0.01 3.07
CA TYR A 16 -4.84 -1.22 3.37
C TYR A 16 -6.34 -0.97 3.56
N SER A 17 -7.10 -2.07 3.58
CA SER A 17 -8.55 -2.06 3.80
C SER A 17 -8.91 -1.68 5.26
N PRO A 18 -10.13 -1.18 5.52
CA PRO A 18 -10.55 -0.78 6.86
C PRO A 18 -10.50 -1.93 7.89
N GLU A 19 -10.74 -3.18 7.47
CA GLU A 19 -10.63 -4.34 8.36
C GLU A 19 -9.21 -4.52 8.87
N GLN A 20 -8.22 -4.42 7.98
CA GLN A 20 -6.80 -4.52 8.31
C GLN A 20 -6.34 -3.35 9.20
N VAL A 21 -6.85 -2.15 8.95
CA VAL A 21 -6.60 -0.98 9.79
C VAL A 21 -7.05 -1.22 11.23
N VAL A 22 -8.24 -1.79 11.44
CA VAL A 22 -8.75 -2.10 12.78
C VAL A 22 -7.85 -3.09 13.51
N ILE A 23 -7.40 -4.15 12.84
CA ILE A 23 -6.48 -5.15 13.42
C ILE A 23 -5.20 -4.48 13.92
N ILE A 24 -4.59 -3.63 13.08
CA ILE A 24 -3.35 -2.92 13.41
C ILE A 24 -3.56 -1.89 14.53
N ASP A 25 -4.70 -1.19 14.55
CA ASP A 25 -5.01 -0.24 15.63
C ASP A 25 -5.21 -0.95 16.98
N VAL A 26 -5.81 -2.15 16.99
CA VAL A 26 -5.95 -2.97 18.21
C VAL A 26 -4.58 -3.46 18.68
N LEU A 27 -3.75 -3.99 17.79
CA LEU A 27 -2.37 -4.42 18.09
C LEU A 27 -1.40 -3.27 18.41
N SER A 28 -1.76 -2.03 18.07
CA SER A 28 -0.99 -0.85 18.52
C SER A 28 -1.22 -0.55 20.00
N ARG A 29 -2.38 -0.94 20.54
CA ARG A 29 -2.75 -0.79 21.96
C ARG A 29 -2.31 -1.97 22.81
N HIS A 30 -2.43 -3.19 22.26
CA HIS A 30 -2.00 -4.43 22.89
C HIS A 30 -0.79 -4.98 22.13
N GLU A 31 0.39 -5.04 22.76
CA GLU A 31 1.63 -5.39 22.04
C GLU A 31 1.61 -6.81 21.45
N ILE A 32 0.88 -7.72 22.09
CA ILE A 32 0.66 -9.11 21.66
C ILE A 32 -0.76 -9.55 21.99
N LEU A 33 -1.43 -10.26 21.08
CA LEU A 33 -2.77 -10.81 21.28
C LEU A 33 -2.91 -12.21 20.69
N SER A 34 -3.66 -13.08 21.36
CA SER A 34 -4.14 -14.31 20.74
C SER A 34 -5.21 -14.01 19.68
N MET A 35 -5.29 -14.83 18.64
CA MET A 35 -6.35 -14.80 17.64
C MET A 35 -7.75 -14.90 18.28
N THR A 36 -7.90 -15.61 19.40
CA THR A 36 -9.17 -15.69 20.14
C THR A 36 -9.51 -14.36 20.83
N GLN A 37 -8.52 -13.67 21.39
CA GLN A 37 -8.69 -12.34 21.99
C GLN A 37 -8.94 -11.26 20.94
N LEU A 38 -8.26 -11.31 19.80
CA LEU A 38 -8.51 -10.39 18.70
C LEU A 38 -9.96 -10.49 18.21
N ARG A 39 -10.51 -11.72 18.16
CA ARG A 39 -11.92 -11.96 17.81
C ARG A 39 -12.89 -11.39 18.83
N SER A 40 -12.61 -11.49 20.14
CA SER A 40 -13.50 -10.95 21.15
C SER A 40 -13.49 -9.42 21.19
N LEU A 41 -12.37 -8.80 20.79
CA LEU A 41 -12.21 -7.34 20.73
C LEU A 41 -12.69 -6.71 19.42
N SER A 42 -12.72 -7.48 18.32
CA SER A 42 -13.18 -6.99 17.02
C SER A 42 -14.69 -7.22 16.87
N ILE A 43 -15.39 -6.19 16.42
CA ILE A 43 -16.85 -6.22 16.14
C ILE A 43 -17.15 -7.04 14.85
N ALA A 44 -16.12 -7.57 14.18
CA ALA A 44 -16.28 -8.30 12.94
C ALA A 44 -16.82 -9.71 13.21
N ASP A 45 -18.11 -9.91 12.91
CA ASP A 45 -18.83 -11.18 13.12
C ASP A 45 -18.31 -12.33 12.20
N ASP A 46 -17.62 -12.03 11.10
CA ASP A 46 -17.11 -13.05 10.18
C ASP A 46 -15.68 -13.51 10.53
N HIS A 47 -15.58 -14.69 11.15
CA HIS A 47 -14.31 -15.33 11.49
C HIS A 47 -13.43 -15.66 10.27
N ARG A 48 -14.03 -15.86 9.10
CA ARG A 48 -13.29 -16.23 7.87
C ARG A 48 -12.59 -15.01 7.28
N SER A 49 -13.25 -13.85 7.26
CA SER A 49 -12.66 -12.60 6.78
C SER A 49 -11.50 -12.15 7.66
N LEU A 50 -11.65 -12.20 9.00
CA LEU A 50 -10.56 -11.85 9.92
C LEU A 50 -9.29 -12.67 9.70
N ARG A 51 -9.41 -13.99 9.58
CA ARG A 51 -8.24 -14.86 9.31
C ARG A 51 -7.60 -14.54 7.97
N LYS A 52 -8.41 -14.24 6.94
CA LYS A 52 -7.91 -13.84 5.62
C LYS A 52 -7.15 -12.52 5.69
N SER A 53 -7.70 -11.53 6.38
CA SER A 53 -7.10 -10.21 6.59
C SER A 53 -5.78 -10.31 7.38
N CYS A 54 -5.70 -11.16 8.40
CA CYS A 54 -4.44 -11.46 9.10
C CYS A 54 -3.41 -12.14 8.19
N ALA A 55 -3.82 -13.12 7.38
CA ALA A 55 -2.93 -13.81 6.45
C ALA A 55 -2.39 -12.88 5.35
N GLU A 56 -3.20 -11.91 4.91
CA GLU A 56 -2.75 -10.84 4.01
C GLU A 56 -1.67 -9.97 4.67
N LEU A 57 -1.91 -9.49 5.89
CA LEU A 57 -0.93 -8.68 6.64
C LEU A 57 0.35 -9.44 6.99
N GLU A 58 0.25 -10.75 7.21
CA GLU A 58 1.39 -11.62 7.47
C GLU A 58 2.25 -11.84 6.21
N ARG A 59 1.61 -12.05 5.05
CA ARG A 59 2.31 -12.15 3.76
C ARG A 59 3.10 -10.88 3.46
N ASP A 60 2.51 -9.74 3.77
CA ASP A 60 3.13 -8.44 3.58
C ASP A 60 4.17 -8.12 4.66
N ARG A 61 4.38 -9.00 5.66
CA ARG A 61 5.36 -8.82 6.75
C ARG A 61 5.11 -7.60 7.64
N ILE A 62 3.87 -7.12 7.69
CA ILE A 62 3.43 -6.10 8.65
C ILE A 62 3.02 -6.75 9.97
N LEU A 63 2.45 -7.95 9.90
CA LEU A 63 2.02 -8.74 11.04
C LEU A 63 2.93 -9.96 11.21
N CYS A 64 3.30 -10.26 12.44
CA CYS A 64 4.00 -11.48 12.82
C CYS A 64 3.04 -12.40 13.55
N THR A 65 3.10 -13.69 13.22
CA THR A 65 2.31 -14.72 13.90
C THR A 65 3.23 -15.74 14.57
N ARG A 66 2.82 -16.23 15.73
CA ARG A 66 3.51 -17.30 16.45
C ARG A 66 2.49 -18.30 16.96
N GLN A 67 2.63 -19.53 16.52
CA GLN A 67 1.81 -20.63 16.98
C GLN A 67 2.49 -21.33 18.15
N LEU A 68 1.82 -21.42 19.30
CA LEU A 68 2.26 -22.16 20.48
C LEU A 68 1.60 -23.55 20.54
N SER A 69 0.33 -23.64 20.11
CA SER A 69 -0.51 -24.85 20.14
C SER A 69 -1.42 -24.89 18.91
N GLU A 70 -2.16 -25.99 18.66
CA GLU A 70 -3.11 -26.07 17.53
C GLU A 70 -4.15 -24.94 17.54
N ASP A 71 -4.61 -24.52 18.72
CA ASP A 71 -5.61 -23.46 18.90
C ASP A 71 -5.03 -22.11 19.36
N GLU A 72 -3.73 -22.05 19.65
CA GLU A 72 -3.08 -20.86 20.22
C GLU A 72 -2.17 -20.20 19.20
N LEU A 73 -2.76 -19.28 18.44
CA LEU A 73 -2.05 -18.42 17.49
C LEU A 73 -1.97 -17.01 18.05
N TYR A 74 -0.76 -16.54 18.33
CA TYR A 74 -0.49 -15.19 18.80
C TYR A 74 -0.06 -14.28 17.65
N LEU A 75 -0.45 -13.02 17.75
CA LEU A 75 -0.29 -11.96 16.76
C LEU A 75 0.43 -10.80 17.41
N PHE A 76 1.46 -10.28 16.75
CA PHE A 76 2.21 -9.11 17.20
C PHE A 76 2.80 -8.35 16.00
N ILE A 77 3.25 -7.12 16.23
CA ILE A 77 3.87 -6.29 15.20
C ILE A 77 5.34 -6.10 15.55
N ASP A 78 6.25 -6.60 14.72
CA ASP A 78 7.65 -6.18 14.75
C ASP A 78 7.76 -4.81 14.05
N TYR A 79 7.78 -3.73 14.84
CA TYR A 79 7.89 -2.36 14.32
C TYR A 79 9.20 -2.11 13.57
N TYR A 80 10.29 -2.81 13.90
CA TYR A 80 11.53 -2.69 13.14
C TYR A 80 11.30 -3.23 11.74
N GLN A 81 10.76 -4.44 11.61
CA GLN A 81 10.46 -5.04 10.30
C GLN A 81 9.41 -4.24 9.53
N ALA A 82 8.29 -3.90 10.18
CA ALA A 82 7.17 -3.20 9.53
C ALA A 82 7.59 -1.86 8.93
N VAL A 83 8.45 -1.09 9.59
CA VAL A 83 8.96 0.19 9.05
C VAL A 83 9.77 -0.01 7.77
N HIS A 84 10.65 -1.02 7.74
CA HIS A 84 11.44 -1.33 6.54
C HIS A 84 10.55 -1.80 5.38
N VAL A 85 9.54 -2.62 5.68
CA VAL A 85 8.55 -3.06 4.70
C VAL A 85 7.79 -1.86 4.13
N ILE A 86 7.29 -0.95 4.98
CA ILE A 86 6.59 0.26 4.55
C ILE A 86 7.50 1.14 3.68
N GLN A 87 8.76 1.32 4.06
CA GLN A 87 9.73 2.06 3.25
C GLN A 87 9.89 1.43 1.86
N TYR A 88 10.00 0.11 1.79
CA TYR A 88 10.08 -0.60 0.53
C TYR A 88 8.79 -0.44 -0.29
N MET A 89 7.61 -0.62 0.31
CA MET A 89 6.32 -0.46 -0.37
C MET A 89 6.16 0.93 -0.99
N ILE A 90 6.51 1.99 -0.26
CA ILE A 90 6.44 3.37 -0.79
C ILE A 90 7.38 3.55 -1.99
N CYS A 91 8.62 3.05 -1.88
CA CYS A 91 9.58 3.09 -2.99
C CYS A 91 9.06 2.33 -4.21
N GLU A 92 8.44 1.17 -3.99
CA GLU A 92 7.93 0.30 -5.03
C GLU A 92 6.70 0.90 -5.74
N ILE A 93 5.75 1.47 -4.99
CA ILE A 93 4.62 2.20 -5.57
C ILE A 93 5.12 3.37 -6.42
N ARG A 94 6.09 4.15 -5.91
CA ARG A 94 6.71 5.26 -6.66
C ARG A 94 7.35 4.76 -7.96
N ARG A 95 8.06 3.62 -7.91
CA ARG A 95 8.69 3.00 -9.09
C ARG A 95 7.64 2.60 -10.12
N GLN A 96 6.55 1.97 -9.69
CA GLN A 96 5.47 1.55 -10.58
C GLN A 96 4.77 2.73 -11.26
N ILE A 97 4.51 3.82 -10.53
CA ILE A 97 3.96 5.05 -11.11
C ILE A 97 4.92 5.62 -12.14
N HIS A 98 6.22 5.69 -11.81
CA HIS A 98 7.23 6.20 -12.74
C HIS A 98 7.31 5.36 -14.03
N GLU A 99 7.32 4.03 -13.90
CA GLU A 99 7.37 3.13 -15.06
C GLU A 99 6.10 3.18 -15.91
N ALA A 100 4.93 3.32 -15.28
CA ALA A 100 3.68 3.55 -16.00
C ALA A 100 3.74 4.86 -16.79
N ASN A 101 4.21 5.94 -16.16
CA ASN A 101 4.34 7.24 -16.81
C ASN A 101 5.36 7.24 -17.94
N VAL A 102 6.50 6.54 -17.79
CA VAL A 102 7.50 6.44 -18.87
C VAL A 102 6.92 5.67 -20.06
N ARG A 103 6.17 4.59 -19.83
CA ARG A 103 5.47 3.86 -20.89
C ARG A 103 4.42 4.74 -21.58
N ASP A 104 3.63 5.47 -20.81
CA ASP A 104 2.61 6.37 -21.32
C ASP A 104 3.24 7.56 -22.07
N SER A 105 4.32 8.16 -21.54
CA SER A 105 5.05 9.26 -22.17
C SER A 105 5.73 8.82 -23.46
N ALA A 106 6.27 7.60 -23.54
CA ALA A 106 6.81 7.05 -24.77
C ALA A 106 5.73 6.86 -25.84
N ALA A 107 4.50 6.52 -25.45
CA ALA A 107 3.34 6.51 -26.34
C ALA A 107 2.84 7.94 -26.68
N GLU A 108 3.02 8.91 -25.77
CA GLU A 108 2.58 10.30 -25.90
C GLU A 108 3.52 11.19 -26.72
N ILE A 109 4.78 10.77 -26.96
CA ILE A 109 5.66 11.35 -28.01
C ILE A 109 4.91 11.33 -29.36
N VAL A 110 4.02 10.36 -29.56
CA VAL A 110 3.05 10.37 -30.65
C VAL A 110 1.85 11.20 -30.20
N ARG A 111 1.74 12.44 -30.69
CA ARG A 111 0.52 13.23 -30.52
C ARG A 111 -0.65 12.52 -31.21
N HIS A 112 -1.74 12.35 -30.48
CA HIS A 112 -2.96 11.73 -30.99
C HIS A 112 -4.03 12.78 -31.23
N TYR A 113 -4.80 12.57 -32.27
CA TYR A 113 -5.89 13.43 -32.70
C TYR A 113 -7.18 12.64 -32.74
N ILE A 114 -8.26 13.24 -32.24
CA ILE A 114 -9.59 12.64 -32.15
C ILE A 114 -10.54 13.41 -33.04
N CYS A 115 -11.28 12.67 -33.88
CA CYS A 115 -12.35 13.24 -34.66
C CYS A 115 -13.64 13.40 -33.81
N PRO A 116 -14.26 14.59 -33.74
CA PRO A 116 -15.50 14.79 -32.97
C PRO A 116 -16.72 14.11 -33.60
N ILE A 117 -16.69 13.79 -34.90
CA ILE A 117 -17.82 13.21 -35.63
C ILE A 117 -17.76 11.67 -35.61
N CYS A 118 -16.66 11.09 -36.10
CA CYS A 118 -16.53 9.64 -36.24
C CYS A 118 -15.77 8.98 -35.09
N THR A 119 -15.28 9.75 -34.10
CA THR A 119 -14.55 9.28 -32.90
C THR A 119 -13.27 8.50 -33.17
N THR A 120 -12.79 8.50 -34.42
CA THR A 120 -11.54 7.84 -34.81
C THR A 120 -10.35 8.55 -34.19
N LYS A 121 -9.46 7.78 -33.57
CA LYS A 121 -8.16 8.24 -33.10
C LYS A 121 -7.11 8.05 -34.19
N SER A 122 -6.29 9.06 -34.43
CA SER A 122 -5.21 9.01 -35.43
C SER A 122 -3.94 9.62 -34.86
N ALA A 123 -2.80 9.02 -35.15
CA ALA A 123 -1.50 9.57 -34.77
C ALA A 123 -1.13 10.75 -35.68
N LEU A 124 -0.27 11.65 -35.21
CA LEU A 124 0.22 12.80 -36.00
C LEU A 124 0.74 12.38 -37.39
N ILE A 125 1.53 11.30 -37.47
CA ILE A 125 2.10 10.80 -38.73
C ILE A 125 1.03 10.38 -39.74
N ASP A 126 -0.14 9.94 -39.26
CA ASP A 126 -1.24 9.49 -40.11
C ASP A 126 -2.09 10.64 -40.65
N VAL A 127 -1.94 11.85 -40.10
CA VAL A 127 -2.79 13.01 -40.46
C VAL A 127 -1.98 14.21 -40.97
N ILE A 128 -0.65 14.16 -40.86
CA ILE A 128 0.26 15.23 -41.30
C ILE A 128 0.14 15.58 -42.79
N ASP A 129 -0.36 14.63 -43.59
CA ASP A 129 -0.61 14.76 -45.03
C ASP A 129 -1.96 15.39 -45.37
N ASN A 130 -2.87 15.53 -44.40
CA ASN A 130 -4.25 15.95 -44.64
C ASN A 130 -4.60 17.20 -43.81
N VAL A 131 -4.23 18.36 -44.35
CA VAL A 131 -4.32 19.68 -43.70
C VAL A 131 -5.17 20.63 -44.53
N ASP A 132 -6.01 21.44 -43.87
CA ASP A 132 -6.78 22.51 -44.52
C ASP A 132 -5.93 23.76 -44.83
N CYS A 133 -6.50 24.71 -45.56
CA CYS A 133 -5.92 26.00 -45.92
C CYS A 133 -5.44 26.79 -44.68
N ASP A 134 -6.14 26.62 -43.55
CA ASP A 134 -5.84 27.29 -42.28
C ASP A 134 -4.78 26.55 -41.44
N GLY A 135 -4.26 25.41 -41.90
CA GLY A 135 -3.27 24.61 -41.18
C GLY A 135 -3.86 23.58 -40.20
N ASN A 136 -5.19 23.37 -40.20
CA ASN A 136 -5.87 22.42 -39.32
C ASN A 136 -5.85 20.99 -39.88
N PHE A 137 -5.59 19.98 -39.04
CA PHE A 137 -5.63 18.57 -39.45
C PHE A 137 -7.07 18.10 -39.68
N LEU A 138 -7.28 17.41 -40.79
CA LEU A 138 -8.60 16.92 -41.22
C LEU A 138 -8.71 15.39 -41.06
N CYS A 139 -9.88 14.93 -40.64
CA CYS A 139 -10.17 13.51 -40.58
C CYS A 139 -10.20 12.86 -41.98
N LYS A 140 -9.52 11.73 -42.17
CA LYS A 140 -9.51 11.00 -43.45
C LYS A 140 -10.89 10.43 -43.86
N GLN A 141 -11.78 10.19 -42.90
CA GLN A 141 -13.11 9.59 -43.15
C GLN A 141 -14.20 10.64 -43.40
N CYS A 142 -14.29 11.67 -42.54
CA CYS A 142 -15.39 12.64 -42.57
C CYS A 142 -14.94 14.08 -42.83
N ARG A 143 -13.63 14.32 -43.02
CA ARG A 143 -13.02 15.65 -43.28
C ARG A 143 -13.33 16.73 -42.24
N SER A 144 -13.81 16.38 -41.05
CA SER A 144 -13.91 17.34 -39.95
C SER A 144 -12.55 17.66 -39.34
N ILE A 145 -12.43 18.85 -38.75
CA ILE A 145 -11.25 19.26 -38.00
C ILE A 145 -11.04 18.30 -36.82
N LEU A 146 -9.81 17.82 -36.68
CA LEU A 146 -9.41 16.96 -35.58
C LEU A 146 -9.02 17.78 -34.34
N ILE A 147 -9.25 17.21 -33.16
CA ILE A 147 -8.92 17.81 -31.88
C ILE A 147 -7.75 17.03 -31.27
N GLU A 148 -6.72 17.72 -30.81
CA GLU A 148 -5.60 17.07 -30.11
C GLU A 148 -6.08 16.46 -28.79
N GLU A 149 -5.71 15.20 -28.54
CA GLU A 149 -6.04 14.53 -27.28
C GLU A 149 -5.29 15.23 -26.13
N PRO A 150 -5.98 15.62 -25.04
CA PRO A 150 -5.32 16.31 -23.94
C PRO A 150 -4.27 15.41 -23.30
N VAL A 151 -3.09 15.99 -23.07
CA VAL A 151 -1.98 15.35 -22.36
C VAL A 151 -2.45 14.97 -20.96
N LYS A 152 -2.26 13.70 -20.57
CA LYS A 152 -2.61 13.28 -19.21
C LYS A 152 -1.56 13.85 -18.25
N PRO A 153 -1.97 14.51 -17.16
CA PRO A 153 -1.01 15.08 -16.22
C PRO A 153 -0.22 13.97 -15.55
N ASP A 154 1.10 14.18 -15.41
CA ASP A 154 1.98 13.28 -14.68
C ASP A 154 1.47 13.08 -13.23
N PRO A 155 1.15 11.84 -12.80
CA PRO A 155 0.70 11.58 -11.44
C PRO A 155 1.83 11.64 -10.38
N LEU A 156 3.12 11.64 -10.78
CA LEU A 156 4.26 11.63 -9.85
C LEU A 156 4.31 12.83 -8.90
N PRO A 157 4.15 14.10 -9.34
CA PRO A 157 4.18 15.25 -8.45
C PRO A 157 3.11 15.15 -7.36
N ARG A 158 1.87 14.82 -7.75
CA ARG A 158 0.76 14.63 -6.81
C ARG A 158 1.05 13.51 -5.80
N PHE A 159 1.64 12.41 -6.26
CA PHE A 159 2.06 11.33 -5.37
C PHE A 159 3.12 11.81 -4.37
N ASN A 160 4.17 12.50 -4.84
CA ASN A 160 5.22 13.00 -3.96
C ASN A 160 4.69 13.96 -2.89
N ASP A 161 3.76 14.85 -3.24
CA ASP A 161 3.12 15.76 -2.29
C ASP A 161 2.35 15.00 -1.21
N GLN A 162 1.58 13.97 -1.60
CA GLN A 162 0.82 13.13 -0.68
C GLN A 162 1.73 12.28 0.24
N PHE A 163 2.88 11.83 -0.26
CA PHE A 163 3.80 10.97 0.49
C PHE A 163 4.88 11.72 1.28
N THR A 164 5.03 13.03 1.08
CA THR A 164 5.97 13.87 1.84
C THR A 164 5.86 13.71 3.36
N PRO A 165 4.65 13.69 3.98
CA PRO A 165 4.51 13.46 5.43
C PRO A 165 5.09 12.12 5.89
N PHE A 166 4.93 11.07 5.09
CA PHE A 166 5.48 9.74 5.38
C PHE A 166 7.01 9.72 5.29
N LEU A 167 7.57 10.36 4.26
CA LEU A 167 9.02 10.47 4.10
C LEU A 167 9.67 11.23 5.26
N LEU A 168 9.05 12.32 5.71
CA LEU A 168 9.51 13.09 6.88
C LEU A 168 9.40 12.26 8.17
N ALA A 169 8.35 11.46 8.33
CA ALA A 169 8.22 10.55 9.47
C ALA A 169 9.29 9.43 9.45
N LEU A 170 9.56 8.85 8.28
CA LEU A 170 10.65 7.88 8.09
C LEU A 170 12.03 8.47 8.39
N GLN A 171 12.31 9.70 7.96
CA GLN A 171 13.58 10.39 8.26
C GLN A 171 13.80 10.59 9.76
N ARG A 172 12.75 10.99 10.49
CA ARG A 172 12.80 11.12 11.96
C ARG A 172 13.07 9.77 12.63
N LEU A 173 12.45 8.70 12.13
CA LEU A 173 12.64 7.35 12.64
C LEU A 173 14.03 6.80 12.34
N ASN A 174 14.62 7.07 11.18
CA ASN A 174 16.00 6.65 10.89
C ASN A 174 17.02 7.28 11.84
N SER A 175 16.68 8.42 12.45
CA SER A 175 17.53 9.06 13.47
C SER A 175 17.40 8.40 14.85
N SER A 176 16.37 7.58 15.05
CA SER A 176 16.02 6.96 16.33
C SER A 176 16.18 5.44 16.22
N ASN A 177 16.94 4.81 17.11
CA ASN A 177 17.07 3.35 17.06
C ASN A 177 15.73 2.69 17.48
N ILE A 178 15.09 1.96 16.56
CA ILE A 178 13.88 1.19 16.85
C ILE A 178 14.33 -0.10 17.54
N PRO A 179 13.95 -0.34 18.81
CA PRO A 179 14.34 -1.56 19.51
C PRO A 179 13.72 -2.77 18.81
N ARG A 180 14.53 -3.80 18.58
CA ARG A 180 14.02 -5.09 18.12
C ARG A 180 13.41 -5.79 19.31
N VAL A 181 12.20 -6.29 19.15
CA VAL A 181 11.46 -7.01 20.20
C VAL A 181 11.14 -8.40 19.68
N THR A 182 11.44 -9.41 20.48
CA THR A 182 11.11 -10.80 20.14
C THR A 182 9.73 -11.19 20.66
N PHE A 183 9.19 -12.30 20.15
CA PHE A 183 7.94 -12.85 20.64
C PHE A 183 8.01 -13.13 22.14
N GLU A 184 9.12 -13.74 22.59
CA GLU A 184 9.35 -14.14 23.97
C GLU A 184 9.34 -12.92 24.91
N ASP A 185 9.94 -11.80 24.49
CA ASP A 185 9.94 -10.53 25.25
C ASP A 185 8.53 -9.96 25.43
N LEU A 186 7.72 -9.97 24.37
CA LEU A 186 6.34 -9.47 24.39
C LEU A 186 5.43 -10.39 25.21
N TYR A 187 5.58 -11.69 25.01
CA TYR A 187 4.80 -12.69 25.72
C TYR A 187 5.07 -12.65 27.23
N ALA A 188 6.33 -12.54 27.65
CA ALA A 188 6.69 -12.43 29.05
C ALA A 188 6.18 -11.13 29.71
N ARG A 189 6.05 -10.05 28.94
CA ARG A 189 5.52 -8.77 29.44
C ARG A 189 4.02 -8.81 29.68
N GLU A 190 3.25 -9.41 28.75
CA GLU A 190 1.79 -9.47 28.89
C GLU A 190 1.30 -10.65 29.74
N TYR A 191 2.08 -11.73 29.81
CA TYR A 191 1.75 -12.94 30.58
C TYR A 191 2.86 -13.27 31.59
N PRO A 192 3.11 -12.41 32.61
CA PRO A 192 4.23 -12.56 33.56
C PRO A 192 4.02 -13.74 34.52
N ASP A 193 2.78 -13.99 34.92
CA ASP A 193 2.40 -15.16 35.72
C ASP A 193 2.12 -16.30 34.76
N GLY A 194 3.21 -16.87 34.23
CA GLY A 194 3.20 -17.82 33.12
C GLY A 194 2.00 -18.75 33.18
N ASP A 195 1.21 -18.70 32.11
CA ASP A 195 0.08 -19.60 31.95
C ASP A 195 0.60 -21.02 32.18
N SER A 196 0.09 -21.64 33.24
CA SER A 196 0.58 -22.92 33.77
C SER A 196 0.48 -24.09 32.77
N ALA A 197 0.09 -23.82 31.52
CA ALA A 197 0.07 -24.71 30.38
C ALA A 197 1.46 -25.05 29.82
N SER A 198 2.46 -24.15 29.86
CA SER A 198 3.74 -24.39 29.17
C SER A 198 4.76 -25.22 29.95
N LYS A 199 4.47 -25.64 31.19
CA LYS A 199 5.34 -26.56 31.98
C LYS A 199 5.13 -28.04 31.67
N ARG A 200 4.29 -28.39 30.68
CA ARG A 200 4.01 -29.79 30.32
C ARG A 200 4.36 -30.11 28.87
N GLN A 201 5.61 -29.90 28.44
CA GLN A 201 6.18 -30.64 27.30
C GLN A 201 7.67 -30.30 27.15
N CYS A 202 8.47 -30.87 28.04
CA CYS A 202 9.85 -31.23 27.74
C CYS A 202 10.01 -32.67 28.22
N PHE A 203 9.68 -33.59 27.33
CA PHE A 203 10.14 -34.99 27.32
C PHE A 203 10.36 -35.38 25.86
#